data_AF-A0A968MNX6-F1
#
_entry.id   AF-A0A968MNX6-F1
#
_cell.length_a   1.000
_cell.length_b   1.000
_cell.length_c   1.000
_cell.angle_alpha   90.00
_cell.angle_beta   90.00
_cell.angle_gamma   90.00
#
_symmetry.space_group_name_H-M   'P 1'
#
loop_
_entity.id
_entity.type
_entity.pdbx_description
1 polymer ?
#
loop_
_entity_poly.entity_id
_entity_poly.type
_entity_poly.pdbx_seq_one_letter_code
_entity_poly.pdbx_strand_id
1 'polypeptide(L)'
;MAAAAERYGLPFGVGSQRVALEVSSRAHDFEVRDVAPTTLLFANLGAIQLTKGYGPDDALRAVEMIGADALFLHLNAMQEVVQDDGDVAWEGVLPKVEEVCSALSRSAPNIPVVAREVGFGLAADEAKRLMTRA
;
A
#
# COMPACT_ATOMS: atom_id res chain seq x y z
N MET A 1 4.20 -15.35 -10.22
CA MET A 1 5.10 -15.03 -9.09
C MET A 1 4.53 -15.50 -7.77
N ALA A 2 3.27 -15.18 -7.43
CA ALA A 2 2.61 -15.62 -6.20
C ALA A 2 2.69 -17.14 -5.94
N ALA A 3 2.38 -18.00 -6.94
CA ALA A 3 2.51 -19.45 -6.81
C ALA A 3 3.94 -19.92 -6.46
N ALA A 4 4.97 -19.19 -6.89
CA ALA A 4 6.35 -19.48 -6.51
C ALA A 4 6.61 -19.04 -5.07
N ALA A 5 6.12 -17.86 -4.67
CA ALA A 5 6.22 -17.39 -3.29
C ALA A 5 5.59 -18.39 -2.31
N GLU A 6 4.41 -18.93 -2.66
CA GLU A 6 3.75 -20.02 -1.92
C GLU A 6 4.61 -21.26 -1.81
N ARG A 7 5.14 -21.75 -2.94
CA ARG A 7 5.98 -22.94 -2.97
C ARG A 7 7.20 -22.84 -2.06
N TYR A 8 7.74 -21.63 -1.88
CA TYR A 8 8.97 -21.40 -1.11
C TYR A 8 8.71 -20.76 0.26
N GLY A 9 7.45 -20.51 0.65
CA GLY A 9 7.11 -19.85 1.91
C GLY A 9 7.65 -18.43 2.02
N LEU A 10 7.72 -17.69 0.91
CA LEU A 10 8.20 -16.31 0.86
C LEU A 10 7.03 -15.34 0.89
N PRO A 11 7.12 -14.20 1.61
CA PRO A 11 6.10 -13.15 1.51
C PRO A 11 5.98 -12.60 0.08
N PHE A 12 4.77 -12.20 -0.29
CA PHE A 12 4.47 -11.64 -1.60
C PHE A 12 3.69 -10.33 -1.47
N GLY A 13 4.07 -9.32 -2.24
CA GLY A 13 3.31 -8.06 -2.34
C GLY A 13 2.88 -7.82 -3.78
N VAL A 14 1.64 -7.38 -3.96
CA VAL A 14 1.14 -7.03 -5.30
C VAL A 14 1.64 -5.65 -5.74
N GLY A 15 1.46 -5.34 -7.03
CA GLY A 15 1.64 -3.99 -7.54
C GLY A 15 0.58 -3.03 -6.99
N SER A 16 0.72 -1.72 -7.24
CA SER A 16 -0.26 -0.72 -6.81
C SER A 16 -1.67 -1.08 -7.28
N GLN A 17 -2.61 -1.20 -6.34
CA GLN A 17 -4.01 -1.54 -6.59
C GLN A 17 -4.86 -0.33 -6.97
N ARG A 18 -4.25 0.86 -7.16
CA ARG A 18 -4.96 2.09 -7.57
C ARG A 18 -5.91 1.84 -8.74
N VAL A 19 -5.44 1.17 -9.79
CA VAL A 19 -6.25 0.89 -10.99
C VAL A 19 -7.46 0.00 -10.69
N ALA A 20 -7.33 -0.96 -9.76
CA ALA A 20 -8.43 -1.83 -9.36
C ALA A 20 -9.44 -1.12 -8.44
N LEU A 21 -8.99 -0.12 -7.68
CA LEU A 21 -9.89 0.74 -6.88
C LEU A 21 -10.69 1.71 -7.75
N GLU A 22 -10.11 2.19 -8.85
CA GLU A 22 -10.79 3.07 -9.83
C GLU A 22 -11.68 2.27 -10.79
N VAL A 23 -11.22 1.08 -11.21
CA VAL A 23 -11.89 0.22 -12.20
C VAL A 23 -12.07 -1.17 -11.61
N SER A 24 -13.23 -1.43 -11.00
CA SER A 24 -13.50 -2.69 -10.28
C SER A 24 -13.33 -3.95 -11.12
N SER A 25 -13.53 -3.89 -12.45
CA SER A 25 -13.30 -5.02 -13.34
C SER A 25 -11.82 -5.43 -13.43
N ARG A 26 -10.89 -4.61 -12.93
CA ARG A 26 -9.44 -4.90 -12.86
C ARG A 26 -9.03 -5.57 -11.54
N ALA A 27 -9.93 -5.77 -10.58
CA ALA A 27 -9.62 -6.42 -9.30
C ALA A 27 -9.00 -7.82 -9.48
N HIS A 28 -9.52 -8.60 -10.45
CA HIS A 28 -9.05 -9.94 -10.76
C HIS A 28 -7.56 -10.04 -11.14
N ASP A 29 -6.93 -8.93 -11.59
CA ASP A 29 -5.49 -8.92 -11.91
C ASP A 29 -4.60 -9.04 -10.65
N PHE A 30 -5.16 -8.72 -9.48
CA PHE A 30 -4.46 -8.68 -8.20
C PHE A 30 -4.83 -9.86 -7.30
N GLU A 31 -5.93 -10.55 -7.59
CA GLU A 31 -6.39 -11.73 -6.86
C GLU A 31 -5.44 -12.90 -7.12
N VAL A 32 -4.64 -13.24 -6.11
CA VAL A 32 -3.63 -14.31 -6.19
C VAL A 32 -3.79 -15.37 -5.09
N ARG A 33 -4.86 -15.26 -4.29
CA ARG A 33 -5.02 -16.08 -3.07
C ARG A 33 -5.40 -17.53 -3.37
N ASP A 34 -5.93 -17.80 -4.56
CA ASP A 34 -6.16 -19.14 -5.09
C ASP A 34 -4.86 -19.92 -5.32
N VAL A 35 -3.79 -19.23 -5.75
CA VAL A 35 -2.46 -19.82 -6.01
C VAL A 35 -1.45 -19.59 -4.88
N ALA A 36 -1.75 -18.70 -3.93
CA ALA A 36 -0.94 -18.42 -2.75
C ALA A 36 -1.79 -18.31 -1.47
N PRO A 37 -2.42 -19.43 -1.04
CA PRO A 37 -3.38 -19.44 0.05
C PRO A 37 -2.78 -19.18 1.44
N THR A 38 -1.48 -19.42 1.66
CA THR A 38 -0.87 -19.33 3.01
C THR A 38 0.26 -18.31 3.12
N THR A 39 0.83 -17.89 1.99
CA THR A 39 1.86 -16.85 1.93
C THR A 39 1.39 -15.55 2.56
N LEU A 40 2.26 -14.91 3.35
CA LEU A 40 2.03 -13.54 3.80
C LEU A 40 1.88 -12.60 2.60
N LEU A 41 0.69 -12.01 2.46
CA LEU A 41 0.30 -11.21 1.30
C LEU A 41 0.16 -9.74 1.67
N PHE A 42 0.83 -8.87 0.91
CA PHE A 42 0.74 -7.42 1.09
C PHE A 42 -0.10 -6.78 -0.02
N ALA A 43 -1.16 -6.09 0.38
CA ALA A 43 -1.84 -5.10 -0.44
C ALA A 43 -0.94 -3.90 -0.68
N ASN A 44 -1.24 -3.07 -1.68
CA ASN A 44 -0.35 -1.97 -2.06
C ASN A 44 -1.13 -0.77 -2.61
N LEU A 45 -0.94 0.38 -1.97
CA LEU A 45 -1.47 1.68 -2.39
C LEU A 45 -0.36 2.74 -2.28
N GLY A 46 -0.36 3.74 -3.16
CA GLY A 46 0.61 4.83 -3.06
C GLY A 46 0.15 5.88 -2.06
N ALA A 47 1.06 6.31 -1.18
CA ALA A 47 0.72 7.29 -0.16
C ALA A 47 0.28 8.64 -0.77
N ILE A 48 0.78 8.98 -1.96
CA ILE A 48 0.40 10.19 -2.69
C ILE A 48 -1.09 10.19 -3.11
N GLN A 49 -1.72 9.02 -3.29
CA GLN A 49 -3.15 8.97 -3.58
C GLN A 49 -4.00 9.52 -2.43
N LEU A 50 -3.49 9.49 -1.19
CA LEU A 50 -4.21 10.02 -0.03
C LEU A 50 -4.41 11.54 -0.07
N THR A 51 -3.59 12.27 -0.84
CA THR A 51 -3.81 13.72 -1.09
C THR A 51 -4.79 13.97 -2.22
N LYS A 52 -5.22 12.91 -2.93
CA LYS A 52 -6.15 12.95 -4.07
C LYS A 52 -7.55 12.45 -3.74
N GLY A 53 -7.89 12.38 -2.45
CA GLY A 53 -9.22 11.98 -1.99
C GLY A 53 -9.34 10.51 -1.60
N TYR A 54 -8.27 9.71 -1.72
CA TYR A 54 -8.24 8.38 -1.14
C TYR A 54 -8.11 8.49 0.39
N GLY A 55 -8.65 7.50 1.10
CA GLY A 55 -8.64 7.46 2.56
C GLY A 55 -8.68 6.06 3.14
N PRO A 56 -9.03 5.94 4.43
CA PRO A 56 -9.09 4.67 5.14
C PRO A 56 -9.94 3.59 4.46
N ASP A 57 -11.09 3.97 3.89
CA ASP A 57 -11.99 3.01 3.24
C ASP A 57 -11.35 2.43 1.97
N ASP A 58 -10.59 3.22 1.21
CA ASP A 58 -9.84 2.74 0.05
C ASP A 58 -8.72 1.80 0.43
N ALA A 59 -8.01 2.13 1.51
CA ALA A 59 -6.95 1.30 2.07
C ALA A 59 -7.50 -0.06 2.53
N LEU A 60 -8.65 -0.06 3.22
CA LEU A 60 -9.34 -1.29 3.64
C LEU A 60 -9.81 -2.09 2.42
N ARG A 61 -10.43 -1.43 1.43
CA ARG A 61 -10.84 -2.09 0.18
C ARG A 61 -9.67 -2.74 -0.55
N ALA A 62 -8.49 -2.12 -0.58
CA ALA A 62 -7.30 -2.71 -1.19
C ALA A 62 -6.86 -3.99 -0.46
N VAL A 63 -6.94 -4.00 0.87
CA VAL A 63 -6.63 -5.18 1.70
C VAL A 63 -7.64 -6.29 1.45
N GLU A 64 -8.93 -5.98 1.56
CA GLU A 64 -10.03 -6.94 1.41
C GLU A 64 -10.08 -7.55 0.02
N MET A 65 -9.80 -6.76 -1.02
CA MET A 65 -9.83 -7.18 -2.44
C MET A 65 -9.03 -8.45 -2.69
N ILE A 66 -7.89 -8.62 -2.02
CA ILE A 66 -7.01 -9.78 -2.23
C ILE A 66 -6.89 -10.65 -0.98
N GLY A 67 -7.66 -10.33 0.06
CA GLY A 67 -7.53 -10.93 1.38
C GLY A 67 -6.12 -10.81 1.94
N ALA A 68 -5.50 -9.63 1.84
CA ALA A 68 -4.13 -9.38 2.28
C ALA A 68 -3.99 -9.43 3.81
N ASP A 69 -2.77 -9.71 4.26
CA ASP A 69 -2.39 -9.76 5.67
C ASP A 69 -1.80 -8.42 6.15
N ALA A 70 -1.40 -7.54 5.24
CA ALA A 70 -0.81 -6.24 5.53
C ALA A 70 -1.00 -5.26 4.37
N LEU A 71 -0.83 -3.96 4.63
CA LEU A 71 -0.91 -2.90 3.62
C LEU A 71 0.45 -2.24 3.43
N PHE A 72 0.97 -2.23 2.20
CA PHE A 72 2.01 -1.29 1.81
C PHE A 72 1.42 0.07 1.45
N LEU A 73 1.98 1.12 2.07
CA LEU A 73 1.92 2.47 1.56
C LEU A 73 3.26 2.80 0.92
N HIS A 74 3.31 2.82 -0.41
CA HIS A 74 4.55 3.14 -1.10
C HIS A 74 4.76 4.66 -1.20
N LEU A 75 6.02 5.06 -1.01
CA LEU A 75 6.55 6.41 -1.11
C LEU A 75 7.42 6.43 -2.35
N ASN A 76 7.06 7.25 -3.33
CA ASN A 76 7.69 7.26 -4.66
C ASN A 76 7.90 8.68 -5.19
N ALA A 77 8.13 9.65 -4.29
CA ALA A 77 8.22 11.07 -4.64
C ALA A 77 9.22 11.36 -5.77
N MET A 78 10.41 10.75 -5.71
CA MET A 78 11.42 10.91 -6.77
C MET A 78 10.99 10.29 -8.10
N GLN A 79 10.26 9.18 -8.08
CA GLN A 79 9.71 8.56 -9.29
C GLN A 79 8.63 9.44 -9.91
N GLU A 80 7.73 10.01 -9.09
CA GLU A 80 6.67 10.92 -9.57
C GLU A 80 7.27 12.19 -10.18
N VAL A 81 8.33 12.75 -9.60
CA VAL A 81 8.98 13.98 -10.13
C VAL A 81 9.56 13.79 -11.53
N VAL A 82 10.03 12.59 -11.88
CA VAL A 82 10.65 12.31 -13.19
C VAL A 82 9.67 11.77 -14.24
N GLN A 83 8.45 11.42 -13.83
CA GLN A 83 7.42 10.89 -14.72
C GLN A 83 6.62 12.04 -15.34
N ASP A 84 6.33 11.96 -16.64
CA ASP A 84 5.65 13.03 -17.39
C ASP A 84 4.32 13.47 -16.74
N ASP A 85 3.52 12.50 -16.29
CA ASP A 85 2.22 12.71 -15.62
C ASP A 85 2.28 12.36 -14.11
N GLY A 86 3.43 12.57 -13.48
CA GLY A 86 3.63 12.22 -12.08
C GLY A 86 3.04 13.19 -11.05
N ASP A 87 2.65 12.65 -9.91
CA ASP A 87 2.03 13.38 -8.80
C ASP A 87 3.06 13.94 -7.82
N VAL A 88 3.23 15.26 -7.84
CA VAL A 88 4.23 15.97 -7.03
C VAL A 88 3.65 16.62 -5.76
N ALA A 89 2.34 16.53 -5.53
CA ALA A 89 1.66 17.16 -4.40
C ALA A 89 1.74 16.32 -3.10
N TRP A 90 2.95 16.20 -2.54
CA TRP A 90 3.24 15.40 -1.34
C TRP A 90 2.95 16.13 0.00
N GLU A 91 2.56 17.40 -0.07
CA GLU A 91 2.16 18.15 1.12
C GLU A 91 0.93 17.49 1.79
N GLY A 92 0.97 17.34 3.11
CA GLY A 92 -0.13 16.75 3.87
C GLY A 92 -0.22 15.21 3.84
N VAL A 93 0.68 14.49 3.17
CA VAL A 93 0.69 13.02 3.13
C VAL A 93 0.81 12.42 4.54
N LEU A 94 1.69 12.93 5.40
CA LEU A 94 1.92 12.34 6.73
C LEU A 94 0.68 12.31 7.63
N PRO A 95 -0.07 13.43 7.83
CA PRO A 95 -1.36 13.38 8.55
C PRO A 95 -2.36 12.39 7.94
N LYS A 96 -2.33 12.18 6.62
CA LYS A 96 -3.22 11.21 5.96
C LYS A 96 -2.81 9.77 6.17
N VAL A 97 -1.50 9.50 6.22
CA VAL A 97 -0.98 8.19 6.64
C VAL A 97 -1.40 7.89 8.08
N GLU A 98 -1.28 8.86 8.99
CA GLU A 98 -1.76 8.77 10.38
C GLU A 98 -3.26 8.42 10.45
N GLU A 99 -4.09 9.09 9.64
CA GLU A 99 -5.53 8.82 9.53
C GLU A 99 -5.81 7.36 9.11
N VAL A 100 -5.08 6.85 8.12
CA VAL A 100 -5.18 5.46 7.63
C VAL A 100 -4.77 4.46 8.71
N CYS A 101 -3.60 4.65 9.36
CA CYS A 101 -3.13 3.80 10.45
C CYS A 101 -4.13 3.77 11.61
N SER A 102 -4.62 4.94 12.02
CA SER A 102 -5.59 5.09 13.10
C SER A 102 -6.91 4.38 12.78
N ALA A 103 -7.41 4.50 11.56
CA ALA A 103 -8.64 3.84 11.15
C ALA A 103 -8.48 2.31 11.05
N LEU A 104 -7.44 1.81 10.40
CA LEU A 104 -7.17 0.38 10.26
C LEU A 104 -6.92 -0.30 11.62
N SER A 105 -6.24 0.36 12.55
CA SER A 105 -6.09 -0.20 13.91
C SER A 105 -7.41 -0.40 14.65
N ARG A 106 -8.49 0.30 14.25
CA ARG A 106 -9.85 0.10 14.78
C ARG A 106 -10.66 -0.91 13.97
N SER A 107 -10.67 -0.80 12.65
CA SER A 107 -11.54 -1.61 11.78
C SER A 107 -10.94 -2.95 11.40
N ALA A 108 -9.61 -3.05 11.30
CA ALA A 108 -8.87 -4.24 10.90
C ALA A 108 -7.57 -4.36 11.72
N PRO A 109 -7.65 -4.58 13.05
CA PRO A 109 -6.52 -4.47 13.99
C PRO A 109 -5.34 -5.43 13.70
N ASN A 110 -5.57 -6.48 12.91
CA ASN A 110 -4.55 -7.44 12.52
C ASN A 110 -3.82 -7.09 11.22
N ILE A 111 -4.16 -5.96 10.59
CA ILE A 111 -3.59 -5.52 9.32
C ILE A 111 -2.60 -4.37 9.60
N PRO A 112 -1.28 -4.66 9.70
CA PRO A 112 -0.30 -3.60 9.86
C PRO A 112 -0.14 -2.79 8.56
N VAL A 113 0.13 -1.50 8.73
CA VAL A 113 0.53 -0.61 7.63
C VAL A 113 2.05 -0.51 7.60
N VAL A 114 2.64 -0.74 6.43
CA VAL A 114 4.08 -0.69 6.20
C VAL A 114 4.38 0.39 5.17
N ALA A 115 5.03 1.47 5.61
CA ALA A 115 5.59 2.46 4.70
C ALA A 115 6.84 1.88 4.01
N ARG A 116 6.90 1.96 2.69
CA ARG A 116 8.06 1.51 1.90
C ARG A 116 8.41 2.50 0.81
N GLU A 117 9.66 2.50 0.39
CA GLU A 117 10.11 3.31 -0.74
C GLU A 117 10.29 2.40 -1.99
N VAL A 118 10.51 3.00 -3.17
CA VAL A 118 10.53 2.31 -4.48
C VAL A 118 11.90 2.28 -5.18
N GLY A 119 12.98 2.72 -4.55
CA GLY A 119 14.35 2.59 -5.07
C GLY A 119 15.33 3.73 -4.70
N PHE A 120 14.85 4.83 -4.13
CA PHE A 120 15.64 6.00 -3.70
C PHE A 120 15.97 6.01 -2.20
N GLY A 121 15.34 5.12 -1.42
CA GLY A 121 15.59 4.96 0.02
C GLY A 121 14.84 5.98 0.89
N LEU A 122 14.81 5.72 2.20
CA LEU A 122 14.21 6.61 3.20
C LEU A 122 15.29 7.18 4.10
N ALA A 123 15.33 8.51 4.21
CA ALA A 123 16.23 9.14 5.15
C ALA A 123 15.79 8.87 6.60
N ALA A 124 16.74 8.88 7.54
CA ALA A 124 16.46 8.51 8.93
C ALA A 124 15.47 9.45 9.63
N ASP A 125 15.47 10.73 9.26
CA ASP A 125 14.52 11.73 9.74
C ASP A 125 13.11 11.54 9.15
N GLU A 126 13.00 11.14 7.88
CA GLU A 126 11.72 10.76 7.27
C GLU A 126 11.11 9.52 7.93
N ALA A 127 11.93 8.49 8.15
CA ALA A 127 11.52 7.28 8.87
C ALA A 127 11.03 7.62 10.28
N LYS A 128 11.73 8.49 11.01
CA LYS A 128 11.29 8.98 12.33
C LYS A 128 9.93 9.67 12.26
N ARG A 129 9.71 10.54 11.26
CA ARG A 129 8.43 11.25 11.10
C ARG A 129 7.26 10.31 10.83
N LEU A 130 7.49 9.19 10.15
CA LEU A 130 6.49 8.15 9.94
C LEU A 130 6.18 7.39 11.23
N MET A 131 7.22 7.07 12.01
CA MET A 131 7.06 6.31 13.27
C MET A 131 6.40 7.10 14.41
N THR A 132 6.56 8.43 14.45
CA THR A 132 6.04 9.25 15.55
C THR A 132 4.60 9.74 15.34
N ARG A 133 4.00 9.42 14.19
CA ARG A 133 2.64 9.84 13.79
C ARG A 133 1.72 8.66 13.46
N ALA A 134 2.16 7.43 13.70
CA ALA A 134 1.37 6.22 13.45
C ALA A 134 0.98 5.55 14.77
#